data_AF-G8LWH3-F1
#
_entry.id   AF-G8LWH3-F1
#
_cell.length_a   1.000
_cell.length_b   1.000
_cell.length_c   1.000
_cell.angle_alpha   90.00
_cell.angle_beta   90.00
_cell.angle_gamma   90.00
#
_symmetry.space_group_name_H-M   'P 1'
#
loop_
_entity.id
_entity.type
_entity.pdbx_description
1 polymer ?
#
loop_
_entity_poly.entity_id
_entity_poly.type
_entity_poly.pdbx_seq_one_letter_code
_entity_poly.pdbx_strand_id
1 'polypeptide(L)'
;MKRCFSVLHSLWIFTSLIVLGILVHKFFPNYNDNEFPLFTDFMLIIFLPCYFSLTWLIVHITNLILKNTITKLVIGFAALSAAFAFSIFIMEFSMIFRIIASSLGFIVSIVYYALTVLIYKMSKTKASMQNT
;
A
#
# COMPACT_ATOMS: atom_id res chain seq x y z
N MET A 1 25.06 -3.95 12.24
CA MET A 1 24.57 -2.61 11.81
C MET A 1 23.29 -2.32 12.60
N LYS A 2 23.33 -1.41 13.58
CA LYS A 2 22.13 -1.05 14.36
C LYS A 2 21.12 -0.43 13.40
N ARG A 3 19.95 -1.06 13.22
CA ARG A 3 18.83 -0.48 12.47
C ARG A 3 18.27 0.66 13.33
N CYS A 4 18.94 1.80 13.32
CA CYS A 4 18.43 3.01 13.96
C CYS A 4 17.26 3.51 13.12
N PHE A 5 16.06 3.03 13.42
CA PHE A 5 14.84 3.60 12.88
C PHE A 5 14.69 4.99 13.49
N SER A 6 14.68 6.05 12.66
CA SER A 6 14.32 7.37 13.16
C SER A 6 12.89 7.33 13.68
N VAL A 7 12.64 7.99 14.80
CA VAL A 7 11.30 8.17 15.40
C VAL A 7 10.30 8.63 14.35
N LEU A 8 10.71 9.53 13.43
CA LEU A 8 9.86 10.04 12.36
C LEU A 8 9.39 8.96 11.38
N HIS A 9 10.30 8.07 10.96
CA HIS A 9 9.97 6.99 10.01
C HIS A 9 9.09 5.93 10.67
N SER A 10 9.36 5.61 11.94
CA SER A 10 8.52 4.70 12.73
C SER A 10 7.11 5.27 12.92
N LEU A 11 7.00 6.55 13.26
CA LEU A 11 5.71 7.22 13.44
C LEU A 11 4.95 7.32 12.13
N TRP A 12 5.63 7.59 11.01
CA TRP A 12 5.03 7.57 9.67
C TRP A 12 4.44 6.20 9.34
N ILE A 13 5.20 5.11 9.53
CA ILE A 13 4.71 3.76 9.26
C ILE A 13 3.49 3.44 10.12
N PHE A 14 3.57 3.70 11.42
CA PHE A 14 2.50 3.35 12.36
C PHE A 14 1.20 4.12 12.04
N THR A 15 1.30 5.43 11.84
CA THR A 15 0.15 6.28 11.49
C THR A 15 -0.45 5.84 10.17
N SER A 16 0.39 5.56 9.17
CA SER A 16 -0.07 5.13 7.86
C SER A 16 -0.76 3.77 7.89
N LEU A 17 -0.26 2.83 8.68
CA LEU A 17 -0.86 1.51 8.81
C LEU A 17 -2.26 1.59 9.42
N ILE A 18 -2.44 2.43 10.45
CA ILE A 18 -3.75 2.68 11.05
C ILE A 18 -4.68 3.38 10.06
N VAL A 19 -4.26 4.50 9.47
CA VAL A 19 -5.10 5.30 8.58
C VAL A 19 -5.51 4.50 7.36
N LEU A 20 -4.56 3.87 6.66
CA LEU A 20 -4.85 3.05 5.49
C LEU A 20 -5.69 1.82 5.86
N GLY A 21 -5.42 1.18 6.99
CA GLY A 21 -6.23 0.05 7.48
C GLY A 21 -7.69 0.45 7.71
N ILE A 22 -7.94 1.58 8.37
CA ILE A 22 -9.29 2.12 8.59
C ILE A 22 -9.97 2.45 7.26
N LEU A 23 -9.26 3.12 6.34
CA LEU A 23 -9.82 3.49 5.03
C LEU A 23 -10.19 2.25 4.20
N VAL A 24 -9.30 1.25 4.13
CA VAL A 24 -9.55 0.00 3.42
C VAL A 24 -10.75 -0.74 4.01
N HIS A 25 -10.86 -0.79 5.34
CA HIS A 25 -11.98 -1.45 6.00
C HIS A 25 -13.30 -0.71 5.78
N LYS A 26 -13.31 0.62 5.97
CA LYS A 26 -14.52 1.45 5.87
C LYS A 26 -15.05 1.55 4.44
N PHE A 27 -14.15 1.58 3.45
CA PHE A 27 -14.49 1.72 2.04
C PHE A 27 -14.47 0.39 1.29
N PHE A 28 -14.42 -0.73 1.99
CA PHE A 28 -14.45 -2.05 1.36
C PHE A 28 -15.71 -2.19 0.49
N PRO A 29 -15.59 -2.57 -0.79
CA PRO A 29 -16.76 -2.70 -1.65
C PRO A 29 -17.61 -3.88 -1.20
N ASN A 30 -18.83 -3.62 -0.74
CA ASN A 30 -19.84 -4.64 -0.48
C ASN A 30 -20.97 -4.49 -1.48
N TYR A 31 -21.03 -5.40 -2.45
CA TYR A 31 -22.05 -5.42 -3.49
C TYR A 31 -23.30 -6.21 -3.09
N ASN A 32 -23.20 -7.10 -2.10
CA ASN A 32 -24.31 -7.99 -1.73
C ASN A 32 -25.35 -7.30 -0.84
N ASP A 33 -24.92 -6.43 0.07
CA ASP A 33 -25.79 -5.85 1.10
C ASP A 33 -26.15 -4.37 0.85
N ASN A 34 -25.68 -3.78 -0.25
CA ASN A 34 -25.92 -2.36 -0.55
C ASN A 34 -27.12 -2.16 -1.47
N GLU A 35 -28.10 -1.39 -0.99
CA GLU A 35 -29.29 -1.00 -1.75
C GLU A 35 -28.98 -0.08 -2.96
N PHE A 36 -27.81 0.57 -2.96
CA PHE A 36 -27.38 1.51 -3.99
C PHE A 36 -26.03 1.10 -4.61
N PRO A 37 -26.02 0.29 -5.69
CA PRO A 37 -24.80 -0.23 -6.32
C PRO A 37 -23.83 0.87 -6.76
N LEU A 38 -24.35 1.99 -7.27
CA LEU A 38 -23.56 3.15 -7.69
C LEU A 38 -22.73 3.74 -6.54
N PHE A 39 -23.21 3.66 -5.30
CA PHE A 39 -22.48 4.17 -4.15
C PHE A 39 -21.25 3.30 -3.84
N THR A 40 -21.37 1.98 -4.00
CA THR A 40 -20.25 1.03 -3.89
C THR A 40 -19.16 1.35 -4.90
N ASP A 41 -19.54 1.76 -6.11
CA ASP A 41 -18.60 2.12 -7.18
C ASP A 41 -17.81 3.39 -6.86
N PHE A 42 -18.44 4.38 -6.21
CA PHE A 42 -17.73 5.56 -5.71
C PHE A 42 -16.73 5.20 -4.60
N MET A 43 -17.05 4.22 -3.75
CA MET A 43 -16.13 3.78 -2.69
C MET A 43 -14.86 3.17 -3.25
N LEU A 44 -14.92 2.52 -4.42
CA LEU A 44 -13.74 1.97 -5.09
C LEU A 44 -12.68 3.02 -5.42
N ILE A 45 -13.08 4.27 -5.68
CA ILE A 45 -12.17 5.38 -5.97
C ILE A 45 -11.22 5.63 -4.78
N ILE A 46 -11.72 5.46 -3.55
CA ILE A 46 -10.93 5.62 -2.33
C ILE A 46 -10.26 4.31 -1.94
N PHE A 47 -11.02 3.21 -2.01
CA PHE A 47 -10.57 1.89 -1.60
C PHE A 47 -9.34 1.43 -2.38
N LEU A 48 -9.36 1.47 -3.72
CA LEU A 48 -8.28 0.89 -4.53
C LEU A 48 -6.91 1.57 -4.25
N PRO A 49 -6.78 2.91 -4.29
CA PRO A 49 -5.52 3.55 -3.90
C PRO A 49 -5.07 3.24 -2.48
N CYS A 50 -6.00 3.17 -1.52
CA CYS A 50 -5.67 2.89 -0.11
C CYS A 50 -5.21 1.44 0.06
N TYR A 51 -5.88 0.50 -0.58
CA TYR A 51 -5.57 -0.93 -0.55
C TYR A 51 -4.19 -1.23 -1.14
N PHE A 52 -3.88 -0.66 -2.30
CA PHE A 52 -2.54 -0.80 -2.88
C PHE A 52 -1.46 -0.08 -2.07
N SER A 53 -1.77 1.09 -1.51
CA SER A 53 -0.85 1.82 -0.62
C SER A 53 -0.52 1.03 0.64
N LEU A 54 -1.52 0.36 1.22
CA LEU A 54 -1.34 -0.54 2.37
C LEU A 54 -0.48 -1.75 2.01
N THR A 55 -0.73 -2.35 0.84
CA THR A 55 0.08 -3.47 0.33
C THR A 55 1.53 -3.04 0.13
N TRP A 56 1.78 -1.88 -0.47
CA TRP A 56 3.12 -1.31 -0.62
C TRP A 56 3.81 -1.04 0.72
N LEU A 57 3.07 -0.59 1.73
CA LEU A 57 3.59 -0.39 3.07
C LEU A 57 4.05 -1.71 3.70
N ILE A 58 3.25 -2.78 3.55
CA ILE A 58 3.60 -4.13 4.02
C ILE A 58 4.84 -4.65 3.30
N VAL A 59 4.92 -4.46 1.97
CA VAL A 59 6.11 -4.83 1.17
C VAL A 59 7.34 -4.05 1.65
N HIS A 60 7.21 -2.75 1.91
CA HIS A 60 8.30 -1.92 2.44
C HIS A 60 8.81 -2.44 3.79
N ILE A 61 7.90 -2.70 4.73
CA ILE A 61 8.25 -3.26 6.06
C ILE A 61 8.95 -4.61 5.91
N THR A 62 8.43 -5.50 5.06
CA THR A 62 9.02 -6.82 4.81
C THR A 62 10.43 -6.69 4.21
N ASN A 63 10.62 -5.75 3.29
CA ASN A 63 11.91 -5.45 2.67
C ASN A 63 12.94 -4.89 3.65
N LEU A 64 12.50 -4.23 4.72
CA LEU A 64 13.36 -3.77 5.81
C LEU A 64 13.83 -4.93 6.68
N ILE A 65 13.02 -5.98 6.85
CA ILE A 65 13.34 -7.14 7.69
C ILE A 65 14.29 -8.10 6.96
N LEU A 66 14.00 -8.40 5.70
CA LEU A 66 14.76 -9.34 4.88
C LEU A 66 16.18 -8.84 4.59
N LYS A 67 17.13 -9.76 4.47
CA LYS A 67 18.53 -9.46 4.09
C LYS A 67 18.78 -9.66 2.60
N ASN A 68 18.29 -10.76 2.02
CA ASN A 68 18.55 -11.14 0.63
C ASN A 68 17.71 -10.31 -0.36
N THR A 69 18.37 -9.65 -1.31
CA THR A 69 17.76 -8.83 -2.35
C THR A 69 16.82 -9.61 -3.26
N ILE A 70 17.17 -10.85 -3.63
CA ILE A 70 16.33 -11.67 -4.52
C ILE A 70 15.00 -11.99 -3.82
N THR A 71 15.07 -12.42 -2.55
CA THR A 71 13.89 -12.74 -1.74
C THR A 71 12.97 -11.55 -1.56
N LYS A 72 13.52 -10.33 -1.37
CA LYS A 72 12.73 -9.09 -1.30
C LYS A 72 11.92 -8.85 -2.57
N LEU A 73 12.58 -9.01 -3.73
CA LEU A 73 11.95 -8.78 -5.01
C LEU A 73 10.85 -9.80 -5.29
N VAL A 74 11.12 -11.08 -5.02
CA VAL A 74 10.14 -12.16 -5.20
C VAL A 74 8.92 -11.97 -4.30
N ILE A 75 9.11 -11.69 -3.01
CA ILE A 75 8.00 -11.48 -2.07
C ILE A 75 7.22 -10.20 -2.42
N GLY A 76 7.92 -9.12 -2.77
CA GLY A 76 7.29 -7.87 -3.18
C GLY A 76 6.43 -8.05 -4.42
N PHE A 77 6.97 -8.70 -5.46
CA PHE A 77 6.23 -9.00 -6.68
C PHE A 77 5.03 -9.90 -6.40
N ALA A 78 5.21 -11.00 -5.66
CA ALA A 78 4.14 -11.91 -5.32
C ALA A 78 3.00 -11.23 -4.54
N ALA A 79 3.34 -10.40 -3.54
CA ALA A 79 2.36 -9.67 -2.74
C ALA A 79 1.56 -8.67 -3.60
N LEU A 80 2.22 -7.92 -4.48
CA LEU A 80 1.56 -6.94 -5.36
C LEU A 80 0.71 -7.63 -6.43
N SER A 81 1.19 -8.74 -7.02
CA SER A 81 0.41 -9.53 -7.97
C SER A 81 -0.82 -10.14 -7.31
N ALA A 82 -0.69 -10.67 -6.10
CA ALA A 82 -1.82 -11.20 -5.34
C ALA A 82 -2.84 -10.11 -5.01
N ALA A 83 -2.37 -8.94 -4.57
CA ALA A 83 -3.24 -7.79 -4.30
C ALA A 83 -3.97 -7.31 -5.56
N PHE A 84 -3.28 -7.25 -6.70
CA PHE A 84 -3.89 -6.85 -7.97
C PHE A 84 -4.91 -7.87 -8.49
N ALA A 85 -4.61 -9.17 -8.34
CA ALA A 85 -5.57 -10.22 -8.65
C ALA A 85 -6.81 -10.10 -7.74
N PHE A 86 -6.60 -9.93 -6.44
CA PHE A 86 -7.68 -9.74 -5.47
C PHE A 86 -8.55 -8.52 -5.81
N SER A 87 -7.94 -7.39 -6.15
CA SER A 87 -8.71 -6.18 -6.52
C SER A 87 -9.59 -6.40 -7.74
N ILE A 88 -9.16 -7.21 -8.71
CA ILE A 88 -10.01 -7.59 -9.85
C ILE A 88 -11.17 -8.48 -9.40
N PHE A 89 -10.93 -9.44 -8.50
CA PHE A 89 -11.97 -10.39 -8.09
C PHE A 89 -13.11 -9.76 -7.27
N ILE A 90 -12.82 -8.74 -6.47
CA ILE A 90 -13.82 -8.12 -5.58
C ILE A 90 -14.81 -7.18 -6.29
N MET A 91 -14.49 -6.73 -7.50
CA MET A 91 -15.33 -5.78 -8.25
C MET A 91 -16.35 -6.54 -9.10
N GLU A 92 -17.54 -6.01 -9.31
CA GLU A 92 -18.59 -6.68 -10.12
C GLU A 92 -18.64 -6.25 -11.59
N PHE A 93 -17.81 -5.28 -12.02
CA PHE A 93 -17.83 -4.75 -13.40
C PHE A 93 -17.43 -5.77 -14.48
N SER A 94 -17.45 -5.36 -15.75
CA SER A 94 -16.79 -6.14 -16.81
C SER A 94 -15.29 -6.25 -16.58
N MET A 95 -14.66 -7.32 -17.07
CA MET A 95 -13.23 -7.58 -16.87
C MET A 95 -12.34 -6.39 -17.27
N ILE A 96 -12.67 -5.72 -18.37
CA ILE A 96 -11.92 -4.55 -18.86
C ILE A 96 -11.98 -3.41 -17.83
N PHE A 97 -13.16 -3.08 -17.30
CA PHE A 97 -13.30 -2.04 -16.29
C PHE A 97 -12.59 -2.39 -14.98
N ARG A 98 -12.63 -3.65 -14.55
CA ARG A 98 -11.89 -4.12 -13.36
C ARG A 98 -10.39 -3.91 -13.50
N ILE A 99 -9.83 -4.21 -14.67
CA ILE A 99 -8.41 -4.01 -14.97
C ILE A 99 -8.06 -2.51 -14.97
N ILE A 100 -8.89 -1.68 -15.63
CA ILE A 100 -8.68 -0.23 -15.69
C ILE A 100 -8.70 0.37 -14.28
N ALA A 101 -9.75 0.09 -13.50
CA ALA A 101 -9.89 0.61 -12.14
C ALA A 101 -8.72 0.16 -11.24
N SER A 102 -8.37 -1.13 -11.27
CA SER A 102 -7.22 -1.66 -10.51
C SER A 102 -5.92 -0.98 -10.91
N SER A 103 -5.71 -0.76 -12.21
CA SER A 103 -4.50 -0.08 -12.73
C SER A 103 -4.42 1.36 -12.27
N LEU A 104 -5.54 2.10 -12.29
CA LEU A 104 -5.59 3.48 -11.79
C LEU A 104 -5.27 3.55 -10.30
N GLY A 105 -5.91 2.70 -9.48
CA GLY A 105 -5.61 2.62 -8.05
C GLY A 105 -4.15 2.27 -7.77
N PHE A 106 -3.60 1.34 -8.55
CA PHE A 106 -2.19 0.94 -8.46
C PHE A 106 -1.26 2.11 -8.79
N ILE A 107 -1.50 2.84 -9.88
CA ILE A 107 -0.70 4.01 -10.28
C ILE A 107 -0.70 5.08 -9.19
N VAL A 108 -1.87 5.40 -8.63
CA VAL A 108 -1.97 6.40 -7.54
C VAL A 108 -1.16 5.95 -6.32
N SER A 109 -1.18 4.66 -5.99
CA SER A 109 -0.42 4.13 -4.84
C SER A 109 1.10 4.22 -5.00
N ILE A 110 1.63 4.30 -6.23
CA ILE A 110 3.07 4.47 -6.48
C ILE A 110 3.56 5.80 -5.90
N VAL A 111 2.73 6.85 -5.95
CA VAL A 111 3.07 8.16 -5.37
C VAL A 111 3.27 8.02 -3.86
N TYR A 112 2.36 7.31 -3.19
CA TYR A 112 2.45 7.03 -1.76
C TYR A 112 3.69 6.19 -1.40
N TYR A 113 4.01 5.19 -2.23
CA TYR A 113 5.22 4.39 -2.06
C TYR A 113 6.49 5.25 -2.20
N ALA A 114 6.56 6.13 -3.21
CA ALA A 114 7.69 7.03 -3.41
C ALA A 114 7.90 7.96 -2.19
N LEU A 115 6.83 8.52 -1.63
CA LEU A 115 6.90 9.32 -0.40
C LEU A 115 7.46 8.50 0.78
N THR A 116 6.99 7.28 0.96
CA THR A 116 7.45 6.39 2.04
C THR A 116 8.95 6.08 1.91
N VAL A 117 9.43 5.84 0.68
CA VAL A 117 10.86 5.61 0.42
C VAL A 117 11.69 6.87 0.66
N LEU A 118 11.20 8.05 0.27
CA LEU A 118 11.88 9.33 0.51
C LEU A 118 12.04 9.61 2.01
N ILE A 119 10.97 9.46 2.79
CA ILE A 119 10.99 9.65 4.25
C ILE A 119 11.99 8.69 4.89
N TYR A 120 12.03 7.43 4.45
CA TYR A 120 13.01 6.46 4.92
C TYR A 120 14.47 6.88 4.62
N LYS A 121 14.74 7.33 3.39
CA LYS A 121 16.08 7.82 3.00
C LYS A 121 16.51 9.03 3.82
N MET A 122 15.63 10.03 3.97
CA MET A 122 15.91 11.22 4.78
C MET A 122 16.20 10.88 6.24
N SER A 123 15.43 9.94 6.81
CA SER A 123 15.65 9.41 8.16
C SER A 123 17.04 8.79 8.31
N LYS A 124 17.49 8.00 7.33
CA LYS A 124 18.80 7.34 7.36
C LYS A 124 19.95 8.37 7.30
N THR A 125 19.84 9.41 6.48
CA THR A 125 20.87 10.46 6.36
C THR A 125 21.01 11.29 7.64
N LYS A 126 19.90 11.63 8.31
CA LYS A 126 19.96 12.33 9.60
C LYS A 126 20.63 11.48 10.68
N ALA A 127 20.36 10.18 10.72
CA ALA A 127 20.98 9.26 11.67
C ALA A 127 22.50 9.10 11.45
N SER A 128 23.01 9.25 10.23
CA SER A 128 24.46 9.24 9.98
C SER A 128 25.17 10.51 10.45
N MET A 129 24.52 11.67 10.38
CA MET A 129 25.11 12.96 10.81
C MET A 129 25.17 13.12 12.33
N GLN A 130 24.30 12.46 13.09
CA GLN A 130 24.32 12.50 14.58
C GLN A 130 25.35 11.55 15.21
N ASN A 131 25.98 10.67 14.43
CA ASN A 131 26.95 9.68 14.91
C ASN A 131 28.41 10.00 14.50
N THR A 132 28.64 11.19 13.94
CA THR A 132 29.95 11.79 13.65
C THR A 132 30.16 12.99 14.55
#